data_AF-A0A944V7T4-F1
#
_entry.id   AF-A0A944V7T4-F1
#
_cell.length_a   1.000
_cell.length_b   1.000
_cell.length_c   1.000
_cell.angle_alpha   90.00
_cell.angle_beta   90.00
_cell.angle_gamma   90.00
#
_symmetry.space_group_name_H-M   'P 1'
#
loop_
_entity.id
_entity.type
_entity.pdbx_description
1 polymer ?
#
loop_
_entity_poly.entity_id
_entity_poly.type
_entity_poly.pdbx_seq_one_letter_code
_entity_poly.pdbx_strand_id
1 'polypeptide(L)'
;MITRNLFPAIFFVGLAVTLPVSPVWAQQQAGFTKTIDVFGIPVNAESCVSNKKVLHVAHVLAEYLDNNNNGKVDNLKVVKQLRKRDGGCVSVYCGDDGYDPCMWLFEDEIFPQGSKKDQRDATIEEVLHLVTQTGYAYAYPKQFGEKSGTKIAKAMDKARGGYKGPGQPVKKYPPRAWYTYNDRTCDYACMVTEYFYWGLTSILGGQSYSGRYNEIKHEWQLNTKAKIKRKDKALYRLLTTKKYKLPKKLPDGKYKGIKLKIKKP
;
A
#
# COMPACT_ATOMS: atom_id res chain seq x y z
N MET A 1 29.16 -3.19 -72.14
CA MET A 1 28.59 -1.89 -71.71
C MET A 1 28.09 -2.03 -70.27
N ILE A 2 28.58 -1.16 -69.38
CA ILE A 2 27.99 -0.75 -68.09
C ILE A 2 28.02 -1.82 -66.97
N THR A 3 29.17 -1.99 -66.29
CA THR A 3 29.58 -1.36 -65.00
C THR A 3 28.79 -1.82 -63.77
N ARG A 4 29.46 -2.68 -62.97
CA ARG A 4 29.17 -2.94 -61.55
C ARG A 4 29.36 -1.63 -60.77
N ASN A 5 28.28 -1.07 -60.22
CA ASN A 5 28.38 0.02 -59.26
C ASN A 5 28.64 -0.54 -57.85
N LEU A 6 29.86 -0.29 -57.38
CA LEU A 6 30.22 -0.24 -55.97
C LEU A 6 29.37 0.84 -55.27
N PHE A 7 28.61 0.46 -54.26
CA PHE A 7 28.14 1.42 -53.25
C PHE A 7 29.20 1.52 -52.15
N PRO A 8 29.60 2.74 -51.75
CA PRO A 8 30.59 2.92 -50.70
C PRO A 8 29.99 2.58 -49.34
N ALA A 9 30.72 1.79 -48.55
CA ALA A 9 30.44 1.59 -47.15
C ALA A 9 30.71 2.90 -46.40
N ILE A 10 29.66 3.61 -46.01
CA ILE A 10 29.75 4.75 -45.10
C ILE A 10 30.00 4.19 -43.69
N PHE A 11 31.25 4.30 -43.23
CA PHE A 11 31.59 4.13 -41.82
C PHE A 11 30.94 5.27 -41.01
N PHE A 12 29.85 4.98 -40.32
CA PHE A 12 29.39 5.82 -39.22
C PHE A 12 30.35 5.62 -38.05
N VAL A 13 31.34 6.51 -37.92
CA VAL A 13 32.02 6.74 -36.64
C VAL A 13 31.02 7.45 -35.75
N GLY A 14 30.26 6.68 -34.98
CA GLY A 14 29.43 7.22 -33.92
C GLY A 14 30.34 7.81 -32.85
N LEU A 15 30.57 9.12 -32.89
CA LEU A 15 30.99 9.85 -31.70
C LEU A 15 29.89 9.63 -30.66
N ALA A 16 30.17 8.82 -29.65
CA ALA A 16 29.37 8.77 -28.44
C ALA A 16 29.47 10.14 -27.76
N VAL A 17 28.57 11.04 -28.10
CA VAL A 17 28.28 12.21 -27.28
C VAL A 17 27.65 11.66 -26.02
N THR A 18 28.49 11.41 -25.00
CA THR A 18 28.02 11.19 -23.64
C THR A 18 27.41 12.50 -23.19
N LEU A 19 26.10 12.66 -23.41
CA LEU A 19 25.34 13.68 -22.71
C LEU A 19 25.52 13.39 -21.21
N PRO A 20 25.98 14.35 -20.40
CA PRO A 20 26.03 14.15 -18.97
C PRO A 20 24.60 13.85 -18.53
N VAL A 21 24.40 12.66 -17.99
CA VAL A 21 23.14 12.28 -17.36
C VAL A 21 22.94 13.30 -16.26
N SER A 22 21.98 14.21 -16.44
CA SER A 22 21.61 15.17 -15.41
C SER A 22 21.33 14.41 -14.10
N PRO A 23 21.82 14.88 -12.95
CA PRO A 23 21.63 14.18 -11.69
C PRO A 23 20.17 14.34 -11.28
N VAL A 24 19.31 13.43 -11.77
CA VAL A 24 18.00 13.20 -11.18
C VAL A 24 18.26 12.54 -9.84
N TRP A 25 18.33 13.39 -8.82
CA TRP A 25 18.26 13.10 -7.40
C TRP A 25 19.27 12.06 -6.91
N ALA A 26 20.42 12.54 -6.41
CA ALA A 26 21.17 11.77 -5.43
C ALA A 26 20.20 11.41 -4.30
N GLN A 27 19.79 10.14 -4.28
CA GLN A 27 18.91 9.56 -3.28
C GLN A 27 19.65 9.69 -1.94
N GLN A 28 19.34 10.74 -1.18
CA GLN A 28 19.87 10.91 0.15
C GLN A 28 19.32 9.73 0.95
N GLN A 29 20.18 8.73 1.16
CA GLN A 29 19.85 7.56 1.97
C GLN A 29 19.44 8.11 3.33
N ALA A 30 18.15 7.99 3.65
CA ALA A 30 17.62 8.57 4.87
C ALA A 30 18.45 8.09 6.06
N GLY A 31 18.79 9.02 6.95
CA GLY A 31 19.63 8.77 8.11
C GLY A 31 18.86 8.00 9.19
N PHE A 32 18.42 6.78 8.90
CA PHE A 32 17.68 5.97 9.85
C PHE A 32 18.56 5.66 11.07
N THR A 33 18.02 5.94 12.26
CA THR A 33 18.74 5.72 13.54
C THR A 33 17.98 4.78 14.47
N LYS A 34 16.81 4.30 14.04
CA LYS A 34 15.96 3.38 14.79
C LYS A 34 15.43 2.31 13.85
N THR A 35 15.51 1.05 14.27
CA THR A 35 14.92 -0.07 13.54
C THR A 35 14.22 -1.03 14.50
N ILE A 36 13.06 -1.55 14.09
CA ILE A 36 12.37 -2.68 14.72
C ILE A 36 12.20 -3.78 13.66
N ASP A 37 12.50 -5.03 14.03
CA ASP A 37 12.14 -6.19 13.22
C ASP A 37 10.75 -6.71 13.61
N VAL A 38 9.84 -6.79 12.65
CA VAL A 38 8.51 -7.38 12.81
C VAL A 38 8.40 -8.61 11.93
N PHE A 39 8.70 -9.79 12.49
CA PHE A 39 8.68 -11.06 11.77
C PHE A 39 9.58 -11.10 10.52
N GLY A 40 10.74 -10.42 10.56
CA GLY A 40 11.63 -10.27 9.42
C GLY A 40 11.31 -9.09 8.49
N ILE A 41 10.33 -8.24 8.84
CA ILE A 41 9.96 -7.02 8.10
C ILE A 41 10.49 -5.82 8.90
N PRO A 42 11.42 -5.02 8.35
CA PRO A 42 11.98 -3.89 9.07
C PRO A 42 11.02 -2.70 9.08
N VAL A 43 10.93 -2.06 10.25
CA VAL A 43 10.36 -0.73 10.45
C VAL A 43 11.52 0.19 10.82
N ASN A 44 11.89 1.08 9.90
CA ASN A 44 12.99 2.03 10.05
C ASN A 44 12.44 3.42 10.35
N ALA A 45 13.17 4.21 11.14
CA ALA A 45 12.76 5.56 11.45
C ALA A 45 13.95 6.50 11.69
N GLU A 46 13.74 7.76 11.34
CA GLU A 46 14.70 8.83 11.58
C GLU A 46 14.81 9.20 13.08
N SER A 47 15.83 9.99 13.42
CA SER A 47 16.14 10.35 14.80
C SER A 47 15.06 11.20 15.48
N CYS A 48 14.33 12.04 14.74
CA CYS A 48 13.25 12.87 15.28
C CYS A 48 12.03 12.05 15.71
N VAL A 49 11.78 10.89 15.07
CA VAL A 49 10.54 10.13 15.27
C VAL A 49 10.53 9.53 16.67
N SER A 50 9.56 9.90 17.51
CA SER A 50 9.52 9.40 18.89
C SER A 50 9.45 7.86 18.95
N ASN A 51 10.11 7.24 19.95
CA ASN A 51 10.05 5.79 20.15
C ASN A 51 8.62 5.25 20.24
N LYS A 52 7.69 6.05 20.79
CA LYS A 52 6.28 5.70 20.89
C LYS A 52 5.63 5.54 19.50
N LYS A 53 5.94 6.44 18.56
CA LYS A 53 5.44 6.36 17.18
C LYS A 53 6.07 5.18 16.44
N VAL A 54 7.38 4.96 16.56
CA VAL A 54 8.05 3.79 15.96
C VAL A 54 7.47 2.47 16.47
N LEU A 55 7.24 2.35 17.78
CA LEU A 55 6.58 1.19 18.36
C LEU A 55 5.15 1.02 17.85
N HIS A 56 4.37 2.10 17.77
CA HIS A 56 3.00 2.06 17.25
C HIS A 56 2.94 1.47 15.85
N VAL A 57 3.78 1.95 14.92
CA VAL A 57 3.88 1.40 13.55
C VAL A 57 4.22 -0.09 13.58
N ALA A 58 5.20 -0.49 14.39
CA ALA A 58 5.59 -1.89 14.51
C ALA A 58 4.50 -2.78 15.12
N HIS A 59 3.75 -2.29 16.11
CA HIS A 59 2.60 -2.99 16.68
C HIS A 59 1.50 -3.15 15.63
N VAL A 60 1.14 -2.11 14.88
CA VAL A 60 0.12 -2.18 13.81
C VAL A 60 0.51 -3.20 12.74
N LEU A 61 1.78 -3.20 12.29
CA LEU A 61 2.29 -4.19 11.34
C LEU A 61 2.18 -5.61 11.92
N ALA A 62 2.54 -5.81 13.19
CA ALA A 62 2.43 -7.09 13.85
C ALA A 62 0.98 -7.58 13.93
N GLU A 63 0.01 -6.71 14.24
CA GLU A 63 -1.42 -7.06 14.30
C GLU A 63 -2.02 -7.36 12.93
N TYR A 64 -1.47 -6.81 11.85
CA TYR A 64 -1.88 -7.22 10.51
C TYR A 64 -1.31 -8.58 10.10
N LEU A 65 -0.12 -8.95 10.59
CA LEU A 65 0.55 -10.20 10.26
C LEU A 65 0.20 -11.37 11.21
N ASP A 66 -0.13 -11.07 12.46
CA ASP A 66 -0.63 -11.98 13.51
C ASP A 66 -1.82 -11.31 14.21
N ASN A 67 -2.99 -11.39 13.59
CA ASN A 67 -4.19 -10.68 14.00
C ASN A 67 -4.87 -11.26 15.26
N ASN A 68 -4.40 -12.43 15.70
CA ASN A 68 -4.87 -13.07 16.92
C ASN A 68 -3.91 -12.85 18.11
N ASN A 69 -2.77 -12.17 17.89
CA ASN A 69 -1.78 -11.77 18.90
C ASN A 69 -1.16 -12.97 19.66
N ASN A 70 -0.99 -14.13 19.03
CA ASN A 70 -0.41 -15.32 19.67
C ASN A 70 1.11 -15.49 19.47
N GLY A 71 1.76 -14.53 18.82
CA GLY A 71 3.20 -14.56 18.53
C GLY A 71 3.54 -15.30 17.24
N LYS A 72 2.56 -15.77 16.45
CA LYS A 72 2.78 -16.54 15.23
C LYS A 72 2.03 -15.92 14.06
N VAL A 73 2.75 -15.66 12.98
CA VAL A 73 2.16 -15.09 11.76
C VAL A 73 1.02 -15.95 11.22
N ASP A 74 -0.09 -15.31 10.90
CA ASP A 74 -1.31 -15.98 10.44
C ASP A 74 -1.09 -16.58 9.04
N ASN A 75 -0.40 -15.84 8.15
CA ASN A 75 -0.24 -16.17 6.74
C ASN A 75 1.23 -16.12 6.30
N LEU A 76 1.94 -17.23 6.50
CA LEU A 76 3.36 -17.40 6.10
C LEU A 76 3.64 -17.09 4.63
N LYS A 77 2.68 -17.32 3.72
CA LYS A 77 2.86 -17.01 2.29
C LYS A 77 3.02 -15.51 2.07
N VAL A 78 2.24 -14.69 2.78
CA VAL A 78 2.28 -13.23 2.69
C VAL A 78 3.60 -12.71 3.27
N VAL A 79 3.98 -13.14 4.47
CA VAL A 79 5.25 -12.74 5.10
C VAL A 79 6.46 -13.13 4.24
N LYS A 80 6.45 -14.32 3.60
CA LYS A 80 7.51 -14.72 2.67
C LYS A 80 7.61 -13.79 1.46
N GLN A 81 6.50 -13.24 0.97
CA GLN A 81 6.54 -12.28 -0.13
C GLN A 81 7.07 -10.92 0.33
N LEU A 82 6.63 -10.44 1.50
CA LEU A 82 7.15 -9.21 2.09
C LEU A 82 8.68 -9.29 2.25
N ARG A 83 9.19 -10.33 2.91
CA ARG A 83 10.64 -10.52 3.14
C ARG A 83 11.51 -10.66 1.87
N LYS A 84 10.91 -10.98 0.72
CA LYS A 84 11.64 -11.23 -0.53
C LYS A 84 11.87 -9.95 -1.34
N ARG A 85 11.12 -8.88 -1.06
CA ARG A 85 11.05 -7.69 -1.91
C ARG A 85 11.69 -6.51 -1.22
N ASP A 86 12.31 -5.66 -2.02
CA ASP A 86 12.97 -4.45 -1.53
C ASP A 86 11.98 -3.49 -0.86
N GLY A 87 10.73 -3.42 -1.34
CA GLY A 87 9.65 -2.67 -0.69
C GLY A 87 8.93 -3.41 0.44
N GLY A 88 9.53 -4.47 0.99
CA GLY A 88 9.02 -5.25 2.11
C GLY A 88 9.39 -4.65 3.46
N CYS A 89 9.09 -3.37 3.67
CA CYS A 89 9.55 -2.59 4.82
C CYS A 89 8.68 -1.35 5.03
N VAL A 90 8.77 -0.74 6.21
CA VAL A 90 8.19 0.57 6.52
C VAL A 90 9.31 1.53 6.90
N SER A 91 9.28 2.73 6.35
CA SER A 91 10.19 3.83 6.68
C SER A 91 9.39 5.01 7.21
N VAL A 92 9.82 5.56 8.36
CA VAL A 92 9.15 6.69 9.03
C VAL A 92 10.07 7.91 9.03
N TYR A 93 9.59 8.99 8.43
CA TYR A 93 10.36 10.21 8.18
C TYR A 93 9.91 11.37 9.06
N CYS A 94 10.81 12.33 9.26
CA CYS A 94 10.52 13.61 9.90
C CYS A 94 9.69 14.55 8.99
N GLY A 95 9.77 14.36 7.69
CA GLY A 95 9.11 15.15 6.64
C GLY A 95 9.41 14.56 5.27
N ASP A 96 9.13 15.30 4.20
CA ASP A 96 9.18 14.81 2.80
C ASP A 96 10.60 14.55 2.24
N ASP A 97 11.61 14.54 3.10
CA ASP A 97 13.01 14.36 2.74
C ASP A 97 13.40 12.88 2.81
N GLY A 98 13.49 12.24 1.64
CA GLY A 98 14.02 10.88 1.49
C GLY A 98 12.97 9.87 1.06
N TYR A 99 13.19 9.27 -0.11
CA TYR A 99 12.36 8.20 -0.64
C TYR A 99 13.21 6.95 -0.84
N ASP A 100 12.80 5.87 -0.20
CA ASP A 100 13.33 4.52 -0.43
C ASP A 100 12.24 3.61 -1.00
N PRO A 101 12.51 2.35 -1.34
CA PRO A 101 11.45 1.45 -1.85
C PRO A 101 10.40 1.01 -0.81
N CYS A 102 10.56 1.34 0.48
CA CYS A 102 9.65 0.94 1.55
C CYS A 102 8.30 1.67 1.49
N MET A 103 7.35 1.22 2.31
CA MET A 103 6.17 2.02 2.59
C MET A 103 6.53 3.19 3.50
N TRP A 104 6.10 4.40 3.16
CA TRP A 104 6.47 5.61 3.88
C TRP A 104 5.35 6.06 4.83
N LEU A 105 5.75 6.66 5.95
CA LEU A 105 4.87 7.36 6.88
C LEU A 105 5.59 8.63 7.35
N PHE A 106 4.84 9.71 7.49
CA PHE A 106 5.36 10.90 8.14
C PHE A 106 5.04 10.92 9.63
N GLU A 107 5.98 11.44 10.41
CA GLU A 107 5.88 11.50 11.86
C GLU A 107 4.58 12.14 12.32
N ASP A 108 4.16 13.23 11.69
CA ASP A 108 2.99 14.04 12.03
C ASP A 108 1.65 13.36 11.70
N GLU A 109 1.66 12.31 10.89
CA GLU A 109 0.48 11.50 10.53
C GLU A 109 0.25 10.28 11.45
N ILE A 110 1.20 10.03 12.36
CA ILE A 110 1.15 8.88 13.28
C ILE A 110 0.54 9.32 14.61
N PHE A 111 -0.63 8.76 14.94
CA PHE A 111 -1.34 9.04 16.18
C PHE A 111 -1.53 7.77 17.01
N PRO A 112 -0.61 7.46 17.96
CA PRO A 112 -0.68 6.23 18.77
C PRO A 112 -1.92 6.08 19.67
N GLN A 113 -2.71 7.14 19.83
CA GLN A 113 -3.99 7.12 20.53
C GLN A 113 -5.18 6.81 19.59
N GLY A 114 -4.91 6.52 18.32
CA GLY A 114 -5.89 6.30 17.27
C GLY A 114 -6.42 7.59 16.64
N SER A 115 -7.22 7.42 15.58
CA SER A 115 -7.85 8.52 14.85
C SER A 115 -8.91 9.26 15.68
N LYS A 116 -8.98 10.58 15.59
CA LYS A 116 -9.97 11.46 16.23
C LYS A 116 -10.26 12.66 15.32
N LYS A 117 -11.53 13.01 15.09
CA LYS A 117 -11.96 14.17 14.27
C LYS A 117 -11.02 14.45 13.07
N ASP A 118 -10.19 15.48 13.17
CA ASP A 118 -9.32 15.98 12.09
C ASP A 118 -7.91 15.34 12.10
N GLN A 119 -7.63 14.46 13.06
CA GLN A 119 -6.39 13.69 13.19
C GLN A 119 -6.65 12.24 12.82
N ARG A 120 -6.18 11.86 11.63
CA ARG A 120 -6.28 10.49 11.15
C ARG A 120 -4.94 9.80 11.36
N ASP A 121 -4.95 8.66 12.05
CA ASP A 121 -3.78 7.79 12.15
C ASP A 121 -3.54 7.07 10.82
N ALA A 122 -2.62 7.62 10.01
CA ALA A 122 -2.27 7.08 8.69
C ALA A 122 -1.64 5.69 8.80
N THR A 123 -1.07 5.33 9.97
CA THR A 123 -0.47 4.02 10.23
C THR A 123 -1.37 2.85 9.85
N ILE A 124 -2.68 2.97 10.07
CA ILE A 124 -3.65 1.90 9.77
C ILE A 124 -3.76 1.65 8.26
N GLU A 125 -3.62 2.69 7.44
CA GLU A 125 -3.71 2.64 5.98
C GLU A 125 -2.39 2.24 5.37
N GLU A 126 -1.31 2.98 5.63
CA GLU A 126 -0.05 2.75 4.92
C GLU A 126 0.55 1.39 5.25
N VAL A 127 0.51 0.98 6.51
CA VAL A 127 0.96 -0.38 6.88
C VAL A 127 0.06 -1.45 6.24
N LEU A 128 -1.23 -1.18 6.05
CA LEU A 128 -2.09 -2.11 5.32
C LEU A 128 -1.74 -2.14 3.83
N HIS A 129 -1.46 -0.98 3.21
CA HIS A 129 -1.00 -0.88 1.83
C HIS A 129 0.25 -1.73 1.61
N LEU A 130 1.25 -1.65 2.50
CA LEU A 130 2.42 -2.53 2.46
C LEU A 130 2.01 -4.01 2.44
N VAL A 131 1.18 -4.42 3.40
CA VAL A 131 0.76 -5.81 3.56
C VAL A 131 -0.04 -6.30 2.35
N THR A 132 -0.87 -5.45 1.73
CA THR A 132 -1.68 -5.83 0.57
C THR A 132 -0.88 -5.82 -0.73
N GLN A 133 -0.15 -4.75 -1.00
CA GLN A 133 0.60 -4.51 -2.25
C GLN A 133 1.85 -5.39 -2.36
N THR A 134 2.65 -5.46 -1.31
CA THR A 134 3.90 -6.23 -1.34
C THR A 134 3.69 -7.67 -0.85
N GLY A 135 2.66 -7.90 -0.03
CA GLY A 135 2.34 -9.21 0.54
C GLY A 135 1.27 -9.98 -0.25
N TYR A 136 0.00 -9.58 -0.11
CA TYR A 136 -1.15 -10.33 -0.67
C TYR A 136 -1.17 -10.39 -2.20
N ALA A 137 -0.86 -9.27 -2.87
CA ALA A 137 -0.86 -9.19 -4.33
C ALA A 137 0.09 -10.22 -4.94
N TYR A 138 1.22 -10.49 -4.30
CA TYR A 138 2.19 -11.47 -4.75
C TYR A 138 1.97 -12.88 -4.21
N ALA A 139 1.39 -13.02 -3.01
CA ALA A 139 1.10 -14.34 -2.45
C ALA A 139 -0.09 -15.01 -3.15
N TYR A 140 -1.01 -14.20 -3.69
CA TYR A 140 -2.22 -14.65 -4.39
C TYR A 140 -2.49 -13.79 -5.64
N PRO A 141 -1.64 -13.88 -6.67
CA PRO A 141 -1.66 -12.94 -7.81
C PRO A 141 -2.92 -13.00 -8.66
N LYS A 142 -3.64 -14.14 -8.66
CA LYS A 142 -4.94 -14.25 -9.35
C LYS A 142 -6.07 -13.56 -8.58
N GLN A 143 -5.92 -13.40 -7.26
CA GLN A 143 -6.95 -12.87 -6.38
C GLN A 143 -6.74 -11.40 -6.07
N PHE A 144 -5.54 -11.05 -5.62
CA PHE A 144 -5.20 -9.73 -5.07
C PHE A 144 -4.19 -8.96 -5.92
N GLY A 145 -3.72 -9.52 -7.04
CA GLY A 145 -2.79 -8.80 -7.91
C GLY A 145 -3.42 -7.50 -8.43
N GLU A 146 -2.63 -6.43 -8.44
CA GLU A 146 -3.05 -5.06 -8.77
C GLU A 146 -3.02 -4.81 -10.28
N LYS A 147 -3.65 -5.70 -11.03
CA LYS A 147 -3.75 -5.62 -12.48
C LYS A 147 -5.11 -6.09 -12.96
N SER A 148 -5.51 -5.59 -14.12
CA SER A 148 -6.78 -5.99 -14.73
C SER A 148 -6.88 -7.52 -14.85
N GLY A 149 -8.09 -8.04 -14.62
CA GLY A 149 -8.39 -9.47 -14.71
C GLY A 149 -8.32 -10.25 -13.39
N THR A 150 -7.67 -9.72 -12.35
CA THR A 150 -7.67 -10.35 -11.01
C THR A 150 -9.03 -10.21 -10.32
N LYS A 151 -9.28 -11.00 -9.26
CA LYS A 151 -10.58 -10.97 -8.57
C LYS A 151 -10.86 -9.62 -7.91
N ILE A 152 -9.86 -9.00 -7.30
CA ILE A 152 -10.01 -7.69 -6.66
C ILE A 152 -10.23 -6.59 -7.70
N ALA A 153 -9.45 -6.60 -8.79
CA ALA A 153 -9.57 -5.65 -9.88
C ALA A 153 -10.95 -5.71 -10.54
N LYS A 154 -11.49 -6.91 -10.80
CA LYS A 154 -12.85 -7.09 -11.33
C LYS A 154 -13.94 -6.55 -10.39
N ALA A 155 -13.75 -6.68 -9.08
CA ALA A 155 -14.68 -6.12 -8.10
C ALA A 155 -14.60 -4.58 -8.08
N MET A 156 -13.39 -4.03 -8.11
CA MET A 156 -13.12 -2.60 -8.21
C MET A 156 -13.73 -1.99 -9.48
N ASP A 157 -13.49 -2.60 -10.64
CA ASP A 157 -14.03 -2.17 -11.93
C ASP A 157 -15.56 -2.05 -11.84
N LYS A 158 -16.23 -3.06 -11.26
CA LYS A 158 -17.68 -3.01 -11.03
C LYS A 158 -18.07 -1.84 -10.12
N ALA A 159 -17.32 -1.59 -9.06
CA ALA A 159 -17.56 -0.50 -8.11
C ALA A 159 -17.48 0.90 -8.73
N ARG A 160 -16.70 1.03 -9.79
CA ARG A 160 -16.44 2.26 -10.54
C ARG A 160 -17.31 2.39 -11.81
N GLY A 161 -18.17 1.41 -12.06
CA GLY A 161 -19.05 1.36 -13.23
C GLY A 161 -18.38 0.89 -14.53
N GLY A 162 -17.41 -0.02 -14.41
CA GLY A 162 -16.65 -0.67 -15.48
C GLY A 162 -15.15 -0.36 -15.42
N TYR A 163 -14.35 -1.15 -16.14
CA TYR A 163 -12.92 -0.86 -16.35
C TYR A 163 -12.76 0.46 -17.11
N LYS A 164 -11.81 1.31 -16.68
CA LYS A 164 -11.59 2.66 -17.22
C LYS A 164 -10.18 2.87 -17.79
N GLY A 165 -9.44 1.79 -18.04
CA GLY A 165 -8.05 1.84 -18.50
C GLY A 165 -7.05 1.67 -17.36
N PRO A 166 -5.74 1.50 -17.69
CA PRO A 166 -4.69 1.22 -16.72
C PRO A 166 -4.10 2.48 -16.06
N GLY A 167 -4.49 3.67 -16.54
CA GLY A 167 -3.91 4.93 -16.09
C GLY A 167 -4.66 5.57 -14.92
N GLN A 168 -4.52 6.88 -14.85
CA GLN A 168 -5.09 7.75 -13.81
C GLN A 168 -6.62 7.64 -13.69
N PRO A 169 -7.21 8.04 -12.54
CA PRO A 169 -8.65 8.15 -12.37
C PRO A 169 -9.35 8.89 -13.52
N VAL A 170 -10.62 8.58 -13.76
CA VAL A 170 -11.41 9.32 -14.76
C VAL A 170 -11.95 10.62 -14.15
N LYS A 171 -12.12 11.65 -14.98
CA LYS A 171 -12.68 12.93 -14.53
C LYS A 171 -14.11 12.81 -13.96
N LYS A 172 -14.90 11.84 -14.46
CA LYS A 172 -16.29 11.64 -14.05
C LYS A 172 -16.64 10.16 -13.97
N TYR A 173 -17.14 9.75 -12.81
CA TYR A 173 -17.68 8.41 -12.59
C TYR A 173 -19.20 8.39 -12.83
N PRO A 174 -19.77 7.24 -13.21
CA PRO A 174 -21.22 7.13 -13.34
C PRO A 174 -21.88 7.27 -11.96
N PRO A 175 -23.11 7.85 -11.87
CA PRO A 175 -23.79 8.10 -10.59
C PRO A 175 -23.99 6.85 -9.70
N ARG A 176 -23.99 5.66 -10.31
CA ARG A 176 -24.13 4.37 -9.62
C ARG A 176 -22.83 3.83 -9.02
N ALA A 177 -21.68 4.50 -9.23
CA ALA A 177 -20.41 4.12 -8.65
C ALA A 177 -20.44 4.33 -7.13
N TRP A 178 -19.83 3.39 -6.40
CA TRP A 178 -19.67 3.49 -4.94
C TRP A 178 -18.21 3.56 -4.51
N TYR A 179 -17.30 3.44 -5.48
CA TYR A 179 -15.90 3.75 -5.37
C TYR A 179 -15.53 4.72 -6.51
N THR A 180 -15.04 5.88 -6.12
CA THR A 180 -14.53 6.96 -6.97
C THR A 180 -13.20 7.42 -6.38
N TYR A 181 -12.37 8.05 -7.19
CA TYR A 181 -11.05 8.51 -6.76
C TYR A 181 -10.67 9.72 -7.59
N ASN A 182 -10.08 10.74 -6.98
CA ASN A 182 -9.76 12.01 -7.65
C ASN A 182 -8.26 12.24 -7.83
N ASP A 183 -7.41 11.51 -7.09
CA ASP A 183 -5.97 11.70 -7.12
C ASP A 183 -5.36 11.29 -8.46
N ARG A 184 -4.83 12.28 -9.18
CA ARG A 184 -4.24 12.11 -10.50
C ARG A 184 -2.85 11.50 -10.46
N THR A 185 -2.19 11.41 -9.30
CA THR A 185 -0.90 10.74 -9.15
C THR A 185 -1.05 9.22 -9.12
N CYS A 186 -2.23 8.73 -8.73
CA CYS A 186 -2.56 7.32 -8.63
C CYS A 186 -2.81 6.68 -10.01
N ASP A 187 -2.30 5.46 -10.22
CA ASP A 187 -2.56 4.64 -11.40
C ASP A 187 -3.57 3.50 -11.09
N TYR A 188 -3.79 2.59 -12.04
CA TYR A 188 -4.72 1.48 -11.81
C TYR A 188 -4.31 0.56 -10.66
N ALA A 189 -3.01 0.33 -10.46
CA ALA A 189 -2.54 -0.52 -9.38
C ALA A 189 -2.84 0.12 -8.03
N CYS A 190 -2.48 1.40 -7.87
CA CYS A 190 -2.78 2.20 -6.70
C CYS A 190 -4.30 2.22 -6.39
N MET A 191 -5.17 2.37 -7.39
CA MET A 191 -6.62 2.33 -7.16
C MET A 191 -7.11 0.96 -6.67
N VAL A 192 -6.45 -0.13 -7.05
CA VAL A 192 -6.75 -1.47 -6.51
C VAL A 192 -6.32 -1.58 -5.05
N THR A 193 -5.15 -1.03 -4.69
CA THR A 193 -4.64 -0.95 -3.32
C THR A 193 -5.61 -0.21 -2.42
N GLU A 194 -6.02 0.98 -2.83
CA GLU A 194 -7.02 1.82 -2.16
C GLU A 194 -8.35 1.08 -1.99
N TYR A 195 -8.85 0.45 -3.05
CA TYR A 195 -10.09 -0.31 -2.99
C TYR A 195 -10.02 -1.50 -2.02
N PHE A 196 -8.85 -2.14 -1.89
CA PHE A 196 -8.60 -3.14 -0.86
C PHE A 196 -8.73 -2.49 0.52
N TYR A 197 -7.96 -1.43 0.78
CA TYR A 197 -7.95 -0.71 2.05
C TYR A 197 -9.36 -0.27 2.47
N TRP A 198 -10.09 0.43 1.60
CA TRP A 198 -11.46 0.88 1.85
C TRP A 198 -12.39 -0.28 2.20
N GLY A 199 -12.29 -1.37 1.43
CA GLY A 199 -13.08 -2.58 1.64
C GLY A 199 -12.80 -3.27 2.97
N LEU A 200 -11.53 -3.54 3.26
CA LEU A 200 -11.16 -4.29 4.46
C LEU A 200 -11.44 -3.48 5.72
N THR A 201 -10.99 -2.23 5.79
CA THR A 201 -11.18 -1.39 6.99
C THR A 201 -12.67 -1.14 7.28
N SER A 202 -13.51 -0.99 6.27
CA SER A 202 -14.98 -0.92 6.44
C SER A 202 -15.58 -2.24 6.97
N ILE A 203 -15.05 -3.41 6.56
CA ILE A 203 -15.46 -4.72 7.11
C ILE A 203 -15.04 -4.85 8.58
N LEU A 204 -13.87 -4.30 8.93
CA LEU A 204 -13.30 -4.34 10.28
C LEU A 204 -13.86 -3.27 11.23
N GLY A 205 -14.63 -2.30 10.70
CA GLY A 205 -15.26 -1.23 11.49
C GLY A 205 -14.42 0.06 11.59
N GLY A 206 -13.26 0.13 10.93
CA GLY A 206 -12.39 1.31 10.93
C GLY A 206 -13.00 2.54 10.25
N GLN A 207 -14.00 2.36 9.38
CA GLN A 207 -14.66 3.44 8.65
C GLN A 207 -16.04 3.83 9.23
N SER A 208 -16.43 3.26 10.37
CA SER A 208 -17.80 3.41 10.91
C SER A 208 -17.93 4.37 12.11
N TYR A 209 -16.93 5.20 12.39
CA TYR A 209 -17.03 6.22 13.44
C TYR A 209 -17.89 7.43 13.01
N SER A 210 -18.37 8.20 13.99
CA SER A 210 -19.23 9.36 13.75
C SER A 210 -18.52 10.40 12.88
N GLY A 211 -19.22 10.98 11.90
CA GLY A 211 -18.66 11.94 10.94
C GLY A 211 -17.99 11.30 9.72
N ARG A 212 -17.36 10.12 9.88
CA ARG A 212 -16.55 9.48 8.83
C ARG A 212 -17.25 9.35 7.49
N TYR A 213 -18.51 8.93 7.49
CA TYR A 213 -19.25 8.77 6.23
C TYR A 213 -19.33 10.09 5.45
N ASN A 214 -19.50 11.23 6.10
CA ASN A 214 -19.57 12.52 5.41
C ASN A 214 -18.21 12.95 4.85
N GLU A 215 -17.13 12.62 5.56
CA GLU A 215 -15.76 12.86 5.10
C GLU A 215 -15.48 12.07 3.81
N ILE A 216 -15.83 10.78 3.75
CA ILE A 216 -15.36 9.91 2.65
C ILE A 216 -16.38 9.58 1.58
N LYS A 217 -17.68 9.87 1.76
CA LYS A 217 -18.74 9.42 0.81
C LYS A 217 -18.56 9.88 -0.63
N HIS A 218 -17.76 10.92 -0.86
CA HIS A 218 -17.43 11.43 -2.19
C HIS A 218 -16.45 10.52 -2.95
N GLU A 219 -15.75 9.63 -2.24
CA GLU A 219 -14.86 8.59 -2.78
C GLU A 219 -15.36 7.17 -2.47
N TRP A 220 -15.80 6.91 -1.24
CA TRP A 220 -16.20 5.60 -0.77
C TRP A 220 -17.56 5.62 -0.04
N GLN A 221 -18.58 5.02 -0.66
CA GLN A 221 -19.93 5.03 -0.10
C GLN A 221 -20.20 3.88 0.90
N LEU A 222 -19.31 2.89 1.01
CA LEU A 222 -19.55 1.63 1.72
C LEU A 222 -18.79 1.52 3.05
N ASN A 223 -18.81 2.59 3.86
CA ASN A 223 -18.04 2.72 5.11
C ASN A 223 -18.38 1.73 6.26
N THR A 224 -19.22 0.72 6.02
CA THR A 224 -19.57 -0.30 7.03
C THR A 224 -19.63 -1.70 6.43
N LYS A 225 -19.36 -2.71 7.26
CA LYS A 225 -19.50 -4.13 6.90
C LYS A 225 -20.86 -4.46 6.28
N ALA A 226 -21.93 -3.90 6.81
CA ALA A 226 -23.29 -4.11 6.31
C ALA A 226 -23.47 -3.53 4.90
N LYS A 227 -22.96 -2.32 4.64
CA LYS A 227 -23.01 -1.68 3.31
C LYS A 227 -22.23 -2.49 2.28
N ILE A 228 -21.03 -2.98 2.60
CA ILE A 228 -20.23 -3.84 1.71
C ILE A 228 -20.96 -5.16 1.44
N LYS A 229 -21.39 -5.87 2.49
CA LYS A 229 -22.11 -7.16 2.34
C LYS A 229 -23.34 -7.03 1.44
N ARG A 230 -24.05 -5.90 1.51
CA ARG A 230 -25.25 -5.63 0.70
C ARG A 230 -24.91 -5.26 -0.75
N LYS A 231 -24.00 -4.30 -0.96
CA LYS A 231 -23.74 -3.69 -2.28
C LYS A 231 -22.61 -4.39 -3.04
N ASP A 232 -21.49 -4.62 -2.38
CA ASP A 232 -20.27 -5.18 -2.98
C ASP A 232 -20.01 -6.62 -2.53
N LYS A 233 -20.90 -7.52 -2.97
CA LYS A 233 -20.85 -8.94 -2.62
C LYS A 233 -19.57 -9.62 -3.09
N ALA A 234 -18.95 -9.13 -4.18
CA ALA A 234 -17.71 -9.69 -4.72
C ALA A 234 -16.54 -9.39 -3.79
N LEU A 235 -16.37 -8.12 -3.41
CA LEU A 235 -15.37 -7.71 -2.43
C LEU A 235 -15.59 -8.36 -1.08
N TYR A 236 -16.83 -8.34 -0.57
CA TYR A 236 -17.16 -8.94 0.72
C TYR A 236 -16.75 -10.41 0.79
N ARG A 237 -17.11 -11.22 -0.21
CA ARG A 237 -16.72 -12.63 -0.26
C ARG A 237 -15.21 -12.79 -0.33
N LEU A 238 -14.54 -11.99 -1.17
CA LEU A 238 -13.10 -12.07 -1.35
C LEU A 238 -12.36 -11.79 -0.03
N LEU A 239 -12.73 -10.72 0.67
CA LEU A 239 -12.07 -10.26 1.90
C LEU A 239 -12.46 -11.08 3.15
N THR A 240 -13.58 -11.80 3.13
CA THR A 240 -14.01 -12.67 4.25
C THR A 240 -13.72 -14.15 4.02
N THR A 241 -13.09 -14.50 2.90
CA THR A 241 -12.72 -15.89 2.60
C THR A 241 -11.64 -16.38 3.57
N LYS A 242 -11.98 -17.37 4.42
CA LYS A 242 -11.07 -17.95 5.43
C LYS A 242 -9.72 -18.43 4.85
N LYS A 243 -9.71 -18.89 3.59
CA LYS A 243 -8.50 -19.39 2.91
C LYS A 243 -7.35 -18.40 2.91
N TYR A 244 -7.63 -17.10 2.79
CA TYR A 244 -6.59 -16.08 2.68
C TYR A 244 -6.15 -15.54 4.04
N LYS A 245 -6.81 -15.94 5.14
CA LYS A 245 -6.47 -15.50 6.50
C LYS A 245 -6.24 -13.99 6.62
N LEU A 246 -7.10 -13.20 5.97
CA LEU A 246 -7.10 -11.75 6.13
C LEU A 246 -7.45 -11.37 7.58
N PRO A 247 -6.99 -10.19 8.04
CA PRO A 247 -7.34 -9.66 9.35
C PRO A 247 -8.85 -9.71 9.61
N LYS A 248 -9.22 -10.00 10.86
CA LYS A 248 -10.60 -10.02 11.36
C LYS A 248 -10.86 -8.97 12.44
N LYS A 249 -9.80 -8.35 12.96
CA LYS A 249 -9.81 -7.23 13.89
C LYS A 249 -8.98 -6.10 13.28
N LEU A 250 -9.45 -4.87 13.43
CA LEU A 250 -8.65 -3.70 13.12
C LEU A 250 -7.50 -3.60 14.14
N PRO A 251 -6.26 -3.27 13.74
CA PRO A 251 -5.18 -2.99 14.67
C PRO A 251 -5.52 -1.86 15.64
N ASP A 252 -5.04 -1.95 16.87
CA ASP A 252 -5.20 -0.93 17.92
C ASP A 252 -3.85 -0.38 18.45
N GLY A 253 -2.74 -0.85 17.88
CA GLY A 253 -1.38 -0.46 18.26
C GLY A 253 -0.86 -1.15 19.52
N LYS A 254 -1.55 -2.18 20.04
CA LYS A 254 -1.22 -2.83 21.32
C LYS A 254 -0.95 -4.33 21.15
N TYR A 255 -0.15 -4.69 20.15
CA TYR A 255 0.27 -6.07 19.92
C TYR A 255 1.03 -6.66 21.12
N LYS A 256 0.69 -7.90 21.51
CA LYS A 256 1.25 -8.60 22.68
C LYS A 256 1.88 -9.96 22.38
N GLY A 257 1.84 -10.42 21.12
CA GLY A 257 2.26 -11.79 20.79
C GLY A 257 3.77 -12.02 20.92
N ILE A 258 4.59 -11.01 20.66
CA ILE A 258 6.03 -10.99 20.91
C ILE A 258 6.50 -9.61 21.39
N LYS A 259 7.64 -9.57 22.09
CA LYS A 259 8.26 -8.31 22.52
C LYS A 259 8.99 -7.65 21.37
N LEU A 260 8.45 -6.55 20.85
CA LEU A 260 9.09 -5.69 19.86
C LEU A 260 10.05 -4.73 20.57
N LYS A 261 11.25 -4.53 20.02
CA LYS A 261 12.29 -3.68 20.59
C LYS A 261 12.93 -2.83 19.51
N ILE A 262 13.07 -1.53 19.80
CA ILE A 262 13.88 -0.62 18.99
C ILE A 262 15.35 -0.98 19.17
N LYS A 263 16.04 -1.13 18.04
CA LYS A 263 17.49 -1.23 17.94
C LYS A 263 18.01 0.08 17.34
N LYS A 264 19.17 0.52 17.81
CA LYS A 264 19.98 1.47 17.04
C LYS A 264 20.70 0.65 15.96
N PRO A 265 20.71 1.11 14.70
CA PRO A 265 21.37 0.40 13.60
C PRO A 265 22.86 0.21 13.87
#